data_AF-A0A963L8N9-F1
#
_entry.id   AF-A0A963L8N9-F1
#
_cell.length_a   1.000
_cell.length_b   1.000
_cell.length_c   1.000
_cell.angle_alpha   90.00
_cell.angle_beta   90.00
_cell.angle_gamma   90.00
#
_symmetry.space_group_name_H-M   'P 1'
#
loop_
_entity.id
_entity.type
_entity.pdbx_description
1 polymer ?
#
loop_
_entity_poly.entity_id
_entity_poly.type
_entity_poly.pdbx_seq_one_letter_code
_entity_poly.pdbx_strand_id
1 'polypeptide(L)' 'MAMKIPQNHFRDALKAGKPQIGCWVGFASPDVAEALAGCGFDWLLLDGEHAPNDPRTTLEQLRAVAPYAGTHAIV' A
#
# COMPACT_ATOMS: atom_id res chain seq x y z
N MET A 1 -2.66 10.18 27.84
CA MET A 1 -1.49 9.68 27.08
C MET A 1 -1.65 10.12 25.64
N ALA A 2 -0.64 10.76 25.04
CA ALA A 2 -0.68 11.12 23.63
C ALA A 2 -0.43 9.86 22.77
N MET A 3 -1.26 9.63 21.75
CA MET A 3 -1.09 8.52 20.81
C MET A 3 0.20 8.74 20.01
N LYS A 4 1.12 7.77 20.05
CA LYS A 4 2.34 7.81 19.24
C LYS A 4 2.02 7.27 17.85
N ILE A 5 2.03 8.15 16.85
CA ILE A 5 1.85 7.75 15.45
C ILE A 5 3.09 6.93 15.03
N PRO A 6 2.91 5.72 14.46
CA PRO A 6 4.02 4.92 13.94
C PRO A 6 4.83 5.69 12.88
N GLN A 7 6.10 5.34 12.75
CA GLN A 7 6.93 5.92 11.70
C GLN A 7 6.42 5.48 10.32
N ASN A 8 6.38 6.43 9.36
CA ASN A 8 5.98 6.16 7.98
C ASN A 8 7.22 6.30 7.10
N HIS A 9 7.84 5.16 6.78
CA HIS A 9 9.07 5.11 5.98
C HIS A 9 8.88 5.62 4.54
N PHE A 10 7.72 5.37 3.93
CA PHE A 10 7.36 5.92 2.62
C PHE A 10 7.41 7.46 2.61
N ARG A 11 6.74 8.10 3.58
CA ARG A 11 6.73 9.56 3.72
C ARG A 11 8.14 10.11 3.97
N ASP A 12 8.93 9.42 4.78
CA ASP A 12 10.29 9.84 5.09
C ASP A 12 11.20 9.73 3.84
N ALA A 13 11.01 8.71 2.99
CA ALA A 13 11.70 8.56 1.71
C ALA A 13 11.32 9.66 0.70
N LEU A 14 10.04 10.00 0.59
CA LEU A 14 9.56 11.12 -0.23
C LEU A 14 10.20 12.45 0.20
N LYS A 15 10.24 12.73 1.52
CA LYS A 15 10.90 13.92 2.06
C LYS A 15 12.40 13.98 1.79
N ALA A 16 13.05 12.82 1.68
CA ALA A 16 14.45 12.71 1.33
C ALA A 16 14.72 12.83 -0.18
N GLY A 17 13.69 13.05 -1.01
CA GLY A 17 13.82 13.15 -2.47
C GLY A 17 14.18 11.84 -3.14
N LYS A 18 13.95 10.70 -2.47
CA LYS A 18 14.19 9.38 -3.06
C LYS A 18 13.03 9.06 -4.01
N PRO A 19 13.30 8.68 -5.27
CA PRO A 19 12.27 8.12 -6.14
C PRO A 19 11.61 6.90 -5.48
N GLN A 20 10.29 6.80 -5.59
CA GLN A 20 9.51 5.68 -5.06
C GLN A 20 8.66 5.11 -6.21
N ILE A 21 9.04 3.94 -6.71
CA ILE A 21 8.41 3.27 -7.83
C ILE A 21 7.18 2.51 -7.33
N GLY A 22 6.01 2.83 -7.87
CA GLY A 22 4.76 2.21 -7.45
C GLY A 22 3.99 1.51 -8.55
N CYS A 23 2.98 0.76 -8.14
CA CYS A 23 2.03 0.09 -9.01
C CYS A 23 0.59 0.48 -8.64
N TRP A 24 -0.24 0.69 -9.65
CA TRP A 24 -1.67 0.95 -9.50
C TRP A 24 -2.42 -0.39 -9.45
N VAL A 25 -3.19 -0.64 -8.40
CA VAL A 25 -3.89 -1.91 -8.15
C VAL A 25 -5.39 -1.73 -8.33
N GLY A 26 -5.89 -2.10 -9.51
CA GLY A 26 -7.29 -1.94 -9.89
C GLY A 26 -8.17 -3.21 -9.78
N PHE A 27 -7.64 -4.30 -9.22
CA PHE A 27 -8.30 -5.62 -9.27
C PHE A 27 -9.26 -5.90 -8.10
N ALA A 28 -9.24 -5.08 -7.05
CA ALA A 28 -10.01 -5.29 -5.82
C ALA A 28 -9.87 -6.71 -5.23
N SER A 29 -8.69 -7.31 -5.35
CA SER A 29 -8.40 -8.69 -4.96
C SER A 29 -7.21 -8.71 -3.99
N PRO A 30 -7.36 -9.33 -2.79
CA PRO A 30 -6.26 -9.48 -1.85
C PRO A 30 -5.12 -10.36 -2.41
N ASP A 31 -5.44 -11.40 -3.19
CA ASP A 31 -4.45 -12.30 -3.79
C ASP A 31 -3.52 -11.54 -4.77
N VAL A 32 -4.11 -10.65 -5.57
CA VAL A 32 -3.33 -9.81 -6.51
C VAL A 32 -2.48 -8.80 -5.74
N ALA A 33 -3.03 -8.17 -4.69
CA ALA A 33 -2.28 -7.23 -3.87
C ALA A 33 -1.10 -7.90 -3.14
N GLU A 34 -1.29 -9.11 -2.61
CA GLU A 34 -0.24 -9.92 -1.99
C GLU A 34 0.88 -10.27 -2.98
N ALA A 35 0.49 -10.74 -4.17
CA ALA A 35 1.45 -11.08 -5.23
C ALA A 35 2.30 -9.86 -5.62
N LEU A 36 1.65 -8.69 -5.81
CA LEU A 36 2.33 -7.45 -6.17
C LEU A 36 3.21 -6.90 -5.05
N ALA A 37 2.86 -7.14 -3.77
CA ALA A 37 3.68 -6.75 -2.64
C ALA A 37 5.04 -7.50 -2.61
N GLY A 38 5.11 -8.67 -3.24
CA GLY A 38 6.36 -9.42 -3.44
C GLY A 38 7.19 -8.96 -4.65
N CYS A 39 6.66 -8.09 -5.52
CA CYS A 39 7.32 -7.72 -6.78
C CYS A 39 8.38 -6.61 -6.65
N GLY A 40 8.59 -6.04 -5.46
CA GLY A 40 9.62 -5.02 -5.22
C GLY A 40 9.23 -3.58 -5.56
N PHE A 41 7.92 -3.28 -5.64
CA PHE A 41 7.45 -1.90 -5.67
C PHE A 41 7.59 -1.25 -4.29
N ASP A 42 7.97 0.03 -4.26
CA ASP A 42 8.02 0.81 -3.02
C ASP A 42 6.59 1.05 -2.47
N TRP A 43 5.59 1.15 -3.35
CA TRP A 43 4.19 1.32 -2.96
C TRP A 43 3.18 0.73 -3.93
N LEU A 44 2.00 0.41 -3.41
CA LEU A 44 0.83 -0.05 -4.16
C LEU A 44 -0.34 0.89 -3.88
N LEU A 45 -0.96 1.46 -4.92
CA LEU A 45 -2.18 2.26 -4.80
C LEU A 45 -3.40 1.36 -4.99
N LEU A 46 -4.15 1.17 -3.90
CA LEU A 46 -5.43 0.48 -3.85
C LEU A 46 -6.51 1.48 -4.26
N ASP A 47 -6.83 1.51 -5.55
CA ASP A 47 -7.68 2.55 -6.12
C ASP A 47 -9.14 2.38 -5.68
N GLY A 48 -9.62 3.29 -4.82
CA GLY A 48 -10.99 3.36 -4.35
C GLY A 48 -11.91 4.27 -5.17
N GLU A 49 -11.41 4.92 -6.22
CA GLU A 49 -12.18 5.88 -7.04
C GLU A 49 -12.62 5.26 -8.37
N HIS A 50 -11.69 4.62 -9.08
CA HIS A 50 -11.92 4.10 -10.44
C HIS A 50 -11.91 2.58 -10.54
N ALA A 51 -11.46 1.89 -9.51
CA ALA A 51 -11.57 0.44 -9.40
C ALA A 51 -12.75 0.03 -8.50
N PRO A 52 -13.22 -1.23 -8.58
CA PRO A 52 -14.37 -1.71 -7.83
C PRO A 52 -14.01 -2.02 -6.35
N ASN A 53 -13.22 -1.16 -5.72
CA ASN A 53 -12.89 -1.28 -4.31
C ASN A 53 -13.96 -0.66 -3.42
N ASP A 54 -14.26 -1.33 -2.32
CA ASP A 54 -15.04 -0.82 -1.20
C ASP A 54 -14.22 -0.91 0.11
N PRO A 55 -14.69 -0.39 1.24
CA PRO A 55 -13.93 -0.46 2.49
C PRO A 55 -13.57 -1.89 2.94
N ARG A 56 -14.34 -2.91 2.58
CA ARG A 56 -14.05 -4.31 2.90
C ARG A 56 -12.96 -4.88 2.00
N THR A 57 -13.06 -4.69 0.68
CA THR A 57 -12.01 -5.16 -0.25
C THR A 57 -10.69 -4.41 0.00
N THR A 58 -10.75 -3.12 0.34
CA THR A 58 -9.57 -2.35 0.73
C THR A 58 -8.96 -2.89 2.02
N LEU A 59 -9.76 -3.20 3.05
CA LEU A 59 -9.25 -3.81 4.29
C LEU A 59 -8.57 -5.16 4.04
N GLU A 60 -9.12 -5.99 3.16
CA GLU A 60 -8.54 -7.29 2.80
C GLU A 60 -7.19 -7.13 2.09
N GLN A 61 -7.09 -6.21 1.12
CA GLN A 61 -5.82 -5.89 0.47
C GLN A 61 -4.80 -5.27 1.43
N LEU A 62 -5.22 -4.37 2.33
CA LEU A 62 -4.34 -3.80 3.36
C LEU A 62 -3.75 -4.90 4.26
N ARG A 63 -4.56 -5.90 4.64
CA ARG A 63 -4.09 -7.05 5.43
C ARG A 63 -3.12 -7.93 4.64
N ALA A 64 -3.37 -8.13 3.35
CA ALA A 64 -2.53 -8.91 2.46
C ALA A 64 -1.13 -8.27 2.25
N VAL A 65 -1.06 -6.94 2.14
CA VAL A 65 0.21 -6.21 1.95
C VAL A 65 0.99 -6.05 3.27
N ALA A 66 0.32 -6.07 4.43
CA ALA A 66 0.93 -5.77 5.74
C ALA A 66 2.23 -6.55 6.09
N PRO A 67 2.42 -7.83 5.71
CA PRO A 67 3.66 -8.57 5.99
C PRO A 67 4.89 -8.08 5.21
N TYR A 68 4.71 -7.29 4.15
CA TYR A 68 5.76 -6.90 3.22
C TYR A 68 6.39 -5.56 3.60
N ALA A 69 7.43 -5.60 4.42
CA ALA A 69 8.07 -4.39 4.96
C ALA A 69 8.65 -3.42 3.89
N GLY A 70 8.93 -3.92 2.69
CA GLY A 70 9.49 -3.14 1.58
C GLY A 70 8.44 -2.45 0.71
N THR A 71 7.15 -2.69 0.93
CA THR A 71 6.07 -2.17 0.08
C THR A 71 5.00 -1.51 0.93
N HIS A 72 4.61 -0.30 0.56
CA HIS A 72 3.64 0.50 1.30
C HIS A 72 2.29 0.56 0.55
N ALA A 73 1.20 0.17 1.21
CA ALA A 73 -0.14 0.38 0.66
C ALA A 73 -0.59 1.85 0.80
N ILE A 74 -1.15 2.38 -0.27
CA ILE A 74 -1.76 3.71 -0.37
C ILE A 74 -3.22 3.50 -0.81
N VAL A 75 -4.15 4.30 -0.29
CA VAL A 75 -5.58 4.31 -0.66
C VAL A 75 -5.92 5.71 -1.12
#